data_AF-A0A143Q7X2-F1
#
_entry.id   AF-A0A143Q7X2-F1
#
_cell.length_a   1.000
_cell.length_b   1.000
_cell.length_c   1.000
_cell.angle_alpha   90.00
_cell.angle_beta   90.00
_cell.angle_gamma   90.00
#
_symmetry.space_group_name_H-M   'P 1'
#
loop_
_entity.id
_entity.type
_entity.pdbx_description
1 polymer ?
#
loop_
_entity_poly.entity_id
_entity_poly.type
_entity_poly.pdbx_seq_one_letter_code
_entity_poly.pdbx_strand_id
1 'polypeptide(L)'
;MALLLAAAVQTYPHKNLVTNGWGGAAGPWVIEREIRRVKPLIETLPAEFSFHDLRHYMASLLIASGADIKTVQARMRHASATTTLNVYGHMWPDADESTRAAVGM
;
A
#
# COMPACT_ATOMS: atom_id res chain seq x y z
N MET A 1 -3.96 -15.78 -0.01
CA MET A 1 -3.60 -15.10 1.26
C MET A 1 -4.73 -15.08 2.30
N ALA A 2 -5.98 -14.78 1.91
CA ALA A 2 -7.13 -14.78 2.84
C ALA A 2 -7.36 -16.11 3.59
N LEU A 3 -7.12 -17.25 2.93
CA LEU A 3 -7.30 -18.58 3.52
C LEU A 3 -6.30 -18.89 4.65
N LEU A 4 -5.03 -18.50 4.50
CA LEU A 4 -4.00 -18.71 5.53
C LEU A 4 -4.27 -17.86 6.77
N LEU A 5 -4.77 -16.63 6.56
CA LEU A 5 -5.11 -15.72 7.64
C LEU A 5 -6.31 -16.24 8.45
N ALA A 6 -7.34 -16.73 7.75
CA ALA A 6 -8.52 -17.32 8.38
C ALA A 6 -8.15 -18.55 9.24
N ALA A 7 -7.28 -19.42 8.72
CA ALA A 7 -6.79 -20.57 9.49
C ALA A 7 -6.02 -20.13 10.75
N ALA A 8 -5.12 -19.15 10.64
CA ALA A 8 -4.37 -18.64 11.78
C ALA A 8 -5.26 -18.02 12.87
N VAL A 9 -6.31 -17.29 12.48
CA VAL A 9 -7.29 -16.71 13.44
C VAL A 9 -8.07 -17.80 14.18
N GLN A 10 -8.39 -18.91 13.53
CA GLN A 10 -9.03 -20.05 14.18
C GLN A 10 -8.10 -20.75 15.17
N THR A 11 -6.81 -20.89 14.82
CA THR A 11 -5.82 -21.54 15.69
C THR A 11 -5.42 -20.66 16.88
N TYR A 12 -5.33 -19.34 16.67
CA TYR A 12 -4.89 -18.38 17.68
C TYR A 12 -5.90 -17.22 17.78
N PRO A 13 -7.07 -17.44 18.40
CA PRO A 13 -8.10 -16.43 18.49
C PRO A 13 -7.62 -15.27 19.37
N HIS A 14 -7.58 -14.07 18.80
CA HIS A 14 -7.17 -12.87 19.51
C HIS A 14 -7.94 -11.65 18.99
N LYS A 15 -8.19 -10.67 19.87
CA LYS A 15 -8.87 -9.40 19.50
C LYS A 15 -8.09 -8.64 18.41
N ASN A 16 -6.77 -8.78 18.43
CA ASN A 16 -5.86 -8.16 17.46
C ASN A 16 -5.35 -9.21 16.49
N LEU A 17 -5.47 -8.94 15.19
CA LEU A 17 -4.98 -9.80 14.12
C LEU A 17 -3.44 -9.86 14.08
N VAL A 18 -2.77 -8.76 14.40
CA VAL A 18 -1.30 -8.67 14.46
C VAL A 18 -0.90 -8.31 15.89
N THR A 19 -0.12 -9.18 16.53
CA THR A 19 0.21 -9.08 17.96
C THR A 19 1.69 -8.80 18.18
N ASN A 20 2.01 -8.22 19.35
CA ASN A 20 3.39 -7.92 19.75
C ASN A 20 4.12 -9.10 20.44
N GLY A 21 3.52 -10.29 20.46
CA GLY A 21 4.03 -11.47 21.17
C GLY A 21 3.69 -11.53 22.67
N TRP A 22 3.20 -10.44 23.26
CA TRP A 22 2.83 -10.31 24.68
C TRP A 22 1.30 -10.19 24.88
N GLY A 23 0.51 -10.61 23.89
CA GLY A 23 -0.95 -10.45 23.90
C GLY A 23 -1.46 -9.02 23.59
N GLY A 24 -0.56 -8.07 23.31
CA GLY A 24 -0.93 -6.73 22.86
C GLY A 24 -1.00 -6.61 21.34
N ALA A 25 -1.59 -5.52 20.83
CA ALA A 25 -1.50 -5.17 19.42
C ALA A 25 -0.05 -4.84 19.05
N ALA A 26 0.38 -5.21 17.84
CA ALA A 26 1.68 -4.77 17.33
C ALA A 26 1.63 -3.26 17.04
N GLY A 27 2.46 -2.49 17.76
CA GLY A 27 2.69 -1.09 17.44
C GLY A 27 3.54 -0.92 16.17
N PRO A 28 3.54 0.27 15.53
CA PRO A 28 4.32 0.53 14.32
C PRO A 28 5.80 0.16 14.47
N TRP A 29 6.39 0.45 15.63
CA TRP A 29 7.79 0.14 15.92
C TRP A 29 8.11 -1.35 15.87
N VAL A 30 7.17 -2.23 16.24
CA VAL A 30 7.36 -3.68 16.12
C VAL A 30 7.51 -4.03 14.65
N ILE A 31 6.60 -3.56 13.79
CA ILE A 31 6.66 -3.82 12.34
C ILE A 31 7.94 -3.26 11.72
N GLU A 32 8.29 -2.02 12.04
CA GLU A 32 9.51 -1.38 11.54
C GLU A 32 10.78 -2.13 11.97
N ARG A 33 10.84 -2.59 13.21
CA ARG A 33 11.94 -3.42 13.71
C ARG A 33 12.05 -4.72 12.92
N GLU A 34 10.94 -5.41 12.71
CA GLU A 34 10.93 -6.67 11.96
C GLU A 34 11.39 -6.44 10.51
N ILE A 35 10.92 -5.38 9.86
CA ILE A 35 11.37 -5.00 8.51
C ILE A 35 12.87 -4.71 8.50
N ARG A 36 13.38 -3.93 9.45
CA ARG A 36 14.82 -3.65 9.55
C ARG A 36 15.63 -4.93 9.74
N ARG A 37 15.10 -5.92 10.46
CA ARG A 37 15.75 -7.22 10.64
C ARG A 37 15.78 -8.03 9.34
N VAL A 38 14.69 -8.08 8.57
CA VAL A 38 14.60 -8.94 7.37
C VAL A 38 15.10 -8.27 6.10
N LYS A 39 15.12 -6.94 6.03
CA LYS A 39 15.56 -6.18 4.83
C LYS A 39 16.94 -6.61 4.31
N PRO A 40 17.98 -6.84 5.15
CA PRO A 40 19.29 -7.27 4.66
C PRO A 40 19.30 -8.67 4.03
N LEU A 41 18.25 -9.46 4.25
CA LEU A 41 18.11 -10.81 3.68
C LEU A 41 17.57 -10.77 2.23
N ILE A 42 17.19 -9.60 1.72
CA ILE A 42 16.60 -9.42 0.40
C ILE A 42 17.55 -8.54 -0.43
N GLU A 43 18.40 -9.17 -1.25
CA GLU A 43 19.47 -8.48 -2.00
C GLU A 43 18.95 -7.37 -2.93
N THR A 44 17.75 -7.54 -3.48
CA THR A 44 17.14 -6.61 -4.45
C THR A 44 16.43 -5.42 -3.80
N LEU A 45 16.30 -5.40 -2.47
CA LEU A 45 15.51 -4.40 -1.76
C LEU A 45 16.38 -3.19 -1.39
N PRO A 46 16.00 -1.94 -1.78
CA PRO A 46 16.80 -0.75 -1.48
C PRO A 46 17.05 -0.53 0.01
N ALA A 47 18.17 0.12 0.34
CA ALA A 47 18.54 0.43 1.72
C ALA A 47 17.57 1.46 2.36
N GLU A 48 16.77 2.14 1.57
CA GLU A 48 15.86 3.21 1.98
C GLU A 48 14.44 2.67 2.14
N PHE A 49 14.21 1.41 1.75
CA PHE A 49 12.91 0.76 1.88
C PHE A 49 12.42 0.75 3.33
N SER A 50 11.16 1.14 3.47
CA SER A 50 10.38 1.26 4.69
C SER A 50 9.05 0.52 4.58
N PHE A 51 8.37 0.32 5.71
CA PHE A 51 7.02 -0.24 5.67
C PHE A 51 6.03 0.61 4.87
N HIS A 52 6.24 1.93 4.87
CA HIS A 52 5.34 2.87 4.19
C HIS A 52 5.40 2.72 2.67
N ASP A 53 6.50 2.21 2.12
CA ASP A 53 6.64 2.00 0.68
C ASP A 53 5.70 0.92 0.16
N LEU A 54 5.27 -0.03 0.99
CA LEU A 54 4.21 -0.98 0.62
C LEU A 54 2.88 -0.29 0.35
N ARG A 55 2.60 0.82 1.07
CA ARG A 55 1.40 1.62 0.85
C ARG A 55 1.51 2.45 -0.44
N HIS A 56 2.69 3.02 -0.71
CA HIS A 56 2.96 3.67 -2.00
C HIS A 56 2.85 2.67 -3.16
N TYR A 57 3.43 1.48 -3.01
CA TYR A 57 3.35 0.40 -3.99
C TYR A 57 1.90 0.01 -4.30
N MET A 58 1.04 -0.11 -3.28
CA MET A 58 -0.39 -0.36 -3.49
C MET A 58 -1.06 0.76 -4.31
N ALA A 59 -0.75 2.03 -4.05
CA ALA A 59 -1.28 3.13 -4.84
C ALA A 59 -0.79 3.08 -6.29
N SER A 60 0.51 2.85 -6.50
CA SER A 60 1.11 2.69 -7.82
C SER A 60 0.47 1.56 -8.62
N LEU A 61 0.22 0.40 -7.99
CA LEU A 61 -0.47 -0.72 -8.61
C LEU A 61 -1.91 -0.38 -9.01
N LEU A 62 -2.65 0.32 -8.15
CA LEU A 62 -4.01 0.75 -8.48
C LEU A 62 -4.01 1.67 -9.71
N ILE A 63 -3.12 2.66 -9.74
CA ILE A 63 -3.01 3.61 -10.85
C ILE A 63 -2.60 2.88 -12.14
N ALA A 64 -1.59 2.02 -12.08
CA ALA A 64 -1.16 1.21 -13.22
C ALA A 64 -2.26 0.27 -13.73
N SER A 65 -3.18 -0.16 -12.86
CA SER A 65 -4.36 -0.95 -13.25
C SER A 65 -5.51 -0.12 -13.86
N GLY A 66 -5.32 1.19 -14.04
CA GLY A 66 -6.32 2.09 -14.60
C GLY A 66 -7.35 2.62 -13.59
N ALA A 67 -7.09 2.50 -12.29
CA ALA A 67 -7.98 3.06 -11.28
C ALA A 67 -8.01 4.59 -11.37
N ASP A 68 -9.21 5.17 -11.26
CA ASP A 68 -9.39 6.61 -11.19
C ASP A 68 -8.95 7.17 -9.83
N ILE A 69 -8.79 8.49 -9.79
CA ILE A 69 -8.34 9.18 -8.59
C ILE A 69 -9.23 8.97 -7.36
N LYS A 70 -10.56 8.92 -7.51
CA LYS A 70 -11.47 8.72 -6.38
C LYS A 70 -11.33 7.33 -5.82
N THR A 71 -11.16 6.33 -6.68
CA THR A 71 -10.87 4.95 -6.27
C THR A 71 -9.56 4.90 -5.48
N VAL A 72 -8.47 5.47 -5.99
CA VAL A 72 -7.18 5.49 -5.27
C VAL A 72 -7.28 6.25 -3.94
N GLN A 73 -7.92 7.43 -3.93
CA GLN A 73 -8.16 8.23 -2.72
C GLN A 73 -8.89 7.41 -1.64
N ALA A 74 -9.96 6.71 -2.03
CA ALA A 74 -10.74 5.88 -1.12
C ALA A 74 -9.93 4.68 -0.58
N ARG A 75 -9.19 3.98 -1.44
CA ARG A 75 -8.34 2.85 -1.05
C ARG A 75 -7.19 3.26 -0.14
N MET A 76 -6.62 4.44 -0.38
CA MET A 76 -5.63 5.03 0.51
C MET A 76 -6.26 5.62 1.77
N ARG A 77 -7.57 5.91 1.78
CA ARG A 77 -8.25 6.61 2.88
C ARG A 77 -7.69 8.04 3.09
N HIS A 78 -7.37 8.72 1.99
CA HIS A 78 -7.02 10.13 2.04
C HIS A 78 -8.27 10.98 2.23
N ALA A 79 -8.19 11.98 3.10
CA ALA A 79 -9.31 12.89 3.38
C ALA A 79 -9.69 13.74 2.16
N SER A 80 -8.74 14.00 1.26
CA SER A 80 -8.97 14.80 0.04
C SER A 80 -8.36 14.14 -1.20
N ALA A 81 -8.98 14.41 -2.36
CA ALA A 81 -8.41 14.05 -3.66
C ALA A 81 -7.11 14.81 -3.93
N THR A 82 -7.00 16.07 -3.46
CA THR A 82 -5.79 16.89 -3.58
C THR A 82 -4.57 16.21 -2.96
N THR A 83 -4.70 15.61 -1.78
CA THR A 83 -3.61 14.81 -1.18
C THR A 83 -3.16 13.68 -2.10
N THR A 84 -4.11 13.04 -2.79
CA THR A 84 -3.80 11.94 -3.73
C THR A 84 -3.12 12.46 -4.99
N LEU A 85 -3.57 13.59 -5.56
CA LEU A 85 -2.93 14.25 -6.71
C LEU A 85 -1.52 14.71 -6.38
N ASN A 86 -1.33 15.35 -5.24
CA ASN A 86 -0.02 15.88 -4.87
C ASN A 86 1.01 14.77 -4.72
N VAL A 87 0.60 13.58 -4.26
CA VAL A 87 1.51 12.45 -4.04
C VAL A 87 1.67 11.60 -5.31
N TYR A 88 0.60 11.31 -6.05
CA TYR A 88 0.63 10.32 -7.14
C TYR A 88 0.19 10.86 -8.51
N GLY A 89 -0.18 12.14 -8.63
CA GLY A 89 -0.71 12.73 -9.86
C GLY A 89 0.19 12.53 -11.07
N HIS A 90 1.51 12.56 -10.85
CA HIS A 90 2.55 12.31 -11.85
C HIS A 90 2.56 10.88 -12.43
N MET A 91 1.80 9.94 -11.83
CA MET A 91 1.71 8.56 -12.30
C MET A 91 0.54 8.32 -13.25
N TRP A 92 -0.44 9.21 -13.33
CA TRP A 92 -1.49 9.09 -14.34
C TRP A 92 -0.94 9.48 -15.71
N PRO A 93 -1.32 8.77 -16.78
CA PRO A 93 -0.93 9.14 -18.13
C PRO A 93 -1.39 10.58 -18.44
N ASP A 94 -0.54 11.32 -19.15
CA ASP A 94 -0.86 12.69 -19.56
C ASP A 94 -2.20 12.72 -20.30
N ALA A 95 -3.09 13.60 -19.84
CA ALA A 95 -4.42 13.73 -20.40
C ALA A 95 -4.39 14.14 -21.88
N ASP A 96 -3.32 14.76 -22.37
CA ASP A 96 -3.19 15.18 -23.76
C ASP A 96 -3.16 14.01 -24.75
N GLU A 97 -2.51 12.89 -24.42
CA GLU A 97 -2.48 11.71 -25.28
C GLU A 97 -3.85 11.00 -25.31
N SER A 98 -4.55 10.99 -24.17
CA SER A 98 -5.92 10.46 -24.05
C SER A 98 -6.96 11.36 -24.71
N THR A 99 -6.77 12.68 -24.70
CA THR A 99 -7.75 13.64 -25.21
C THR A 99 -7.70 13.71 -26.74
N ARG A 100 -6.51 13.62 -27.35
CA ARG A 100 -6.40 13.48 -28.82
C ARG A 100 -7.12 12.24 -29.34
N ALA A 101 -6.93 11.10 -28.68
CA ALA A 101 -7.62 9.86 -29.03
C ALA A 101 -9.15 9.93 -28.82
N ALA A 102 -9.61 10.61 -27.77
CA ALA A 102 -11.03 10.69 -27.44
C ALA A 102 -11.81 11.73 -28.28
N VAL A 103 -11.16 12.80 -28.72
CA VAL A 103 -11.79 13.88 -29.52
C VAL A 103 -11.70 13.60 -31.03
N GLY A 104 -10.97 12.57 -31.46
CA GLY A 104 -10.91 12.16 -32.87
C GLY A 104 -10.26 13.22 -33.76
N MET A 105 -9.14 13.79 -33.31
CA MET A 105 -8.25 14.64 -34.13
C MET A 105 -6.86 14.02 -34.28
#